data_AF-A0A1W9M1M0-F1
#
_entry.id   AF-A0A1W9M1M0-F1
#
_cell.length_a   1.000
_cell.length_b   1.000
_cell.length_c   1.000
_cell.angle_alpha   90.00
_cell.angle_beta   90.00
_cell.angle_gamma   90.00
#
_symmetry.space_group_name_H-M   'P 1'
#
loop_
_entity.id
_entity.type
_entity.pdbx_description
1 polymer ?
#
loop_
_entity_poly.entity_id
_entity_poly.type
_entity_poly.pdbx_seq_one_letter_code
_entity_poly.pdbx_strand_id
1 'polypeptide(L)'
;MATADGQGIVLDTELLSLMNEPGYLVNGDRVITWANEAFFKEFSLKKDEVLGKVTCEEVCASHLCGTKDCPVAKVQRLHKAASSEELRTNTSGAPQWYLSRATPLPNKQGTMVVMNDISAVKEMQSRLRQMETDLNVIPTPIMEIDTQFTVTYMNPAGAAVAGLTPDEVVGKKCYDLFKTPHCKTEKCACARAMKSDSVVSEQTIARPRDGMIVPIRYTGAPIKDAKGNIKGALEYILDVTDEMRQRQAADEKIENLNTIPTPIMSIDTNFSITFMNPAGAAVAGLTPDEAVGKKCYDLFKTP
;
A
#
# COMPACT_ATOMS: atom_id res chain seq x y z
N MET A 1 -29.92 37.85 -47.84
CA MET A 1 -30.73 38.24 -46.68
C MET A 1 -31.51 37.01 -46.23
N ALA A 2 -30.97 36.28 -45.26
CA ALA A 2 -31.68 35.21 -44.56
C ALA A 2 -31.67 35.61 -43.09
N THR A 3 -32.87 35.74 -42.53
CA THR A 3 -33.12 36.22 -41.17
C THR A 3 -32.58 35.21 -40.16
N ALA A 4 -31.75 35.71 -39.25
CA ALA A 4 -31.31 35.00 -38.06
C ALA A 4 -32.48 34.98 -37.06
N ASP A 5 -33.29 33.92 -37.09
CA ASP A 5 -34.23 33.66 -36.01
C ASP A 5 -33.46 33.11 -34.82
N GLY A 6 -33.24 33.99 -33.85
CA GLY A 6 -32.70 33.70 -32.54
C GLY A 6 -33.69 32.88 -31.71
N GLN A 7 -33.78 31.58 -31.98
CA GLN A 7 -34.24 30.62 -30.98
C GLN A 7 -33.12 30.49 -29.94
N GLY A 8 -33.20 31.32 -28.91
CA GLY A 8 -32.41 31.12 -27.70
C GLY A 8 -32.67 29.69 -27.22
N ILE A 9 -31.60 28.91 -27.04
CA ILE A 9 -31.67 27.59 -26.41
C ILE A 9 -32.24 27.83 -25.00
N VAL A 10 -33.55 27.60 -24.84
CA VAL A 10 -34.20 27.58 -23.53
C VAL A 10 -33.69 26.33 -22.84
N LEU A 11 -33.07 26.48 -21.67
CA LEU A 11 -32.77 25.31 -20.86
C LEU A 11 -34.08 24.62 -20.51
N ASP A 12 -34.24 23.39 -20.99
CA ASP A 12 -35.37 22.54 -20.64
C ASP A 12 -35.19 22.04 -19.21
N THR A 13 -35.88 22.70 -18.27
CA THR A 13 -35.83 22.36 -16.85
C THR A 13 -36.56 21.06 -16.53
N GLU A 14 -37.44 20.56 -17.42
CA GLU A 14 -38.09 19.25 -17.25
C GLU A 14 -37.07 18.13 -17.44
N LEU A 15 -36.24 18.20 -18.49
CA LEU A 15 -35.14 17.24 -18.68
C LEU A 15 -34.13 17.26 -17.53
N LEU A 16 -33.77 18.44 -17.03
CA LEU A 16 -32.85 18.59 -15.91
C LEU A 16 -33.43 18.06 -14.58
N SER A 17 -34.75 18.05 -14.44
CA SER A 17 -35.42 17.52 -13.24
C SER A 17 -35.33 15.99 -13.14
N LEU A 18 -35.10 15.30 -14.26
CA LEU A 18 -34.92 13.85 -14.33
C LEU A 18 -33.50 13.39 -13.93
N MET A 19 -32.58 14.32 -13.72
CA MET A 19 -31.21 13.99 -13.29
C MET A 19 -31.20 13.48 -11.85
N ASN A 20 -30.46 12.38 -11.63
CA ASN A 20 -30.24 11.84 -10.28
C ASN A 20 -29.18 12.63 -9.49
N GLU A 21 -28.32 13.38 -10.19
CA GLU A 21 -27.27 14.19 -9.59
C GLU A 21 -27.85 15.53 -9.09
N PRO A 22 -27.48 16.00 -7.88
CA PRO A 22 -27.86 17.34 -7.41
C PRO A 22 -27.50 18.43 -8.42
N GLY A 23 -28.51 19.16 -8.88
CA GLY A 23 -28.38 20.23 -9.87
C GLY A 23 -29.13 21.50 -9.44
N TYR A 24 -28.50 22.65 -9.60
CA TYR A 24 -29.11 23.95 -9.29
C TYR A 24 -28.59 25.08 -10.19
N LEU A 25 -29.39 26.12 -10.34
CA LEU A 25 -29.12 27.28 -11.19
C LEU A 25 -29.11 28.54 -10.34
N VAL A 26 -28.06 29.35 -10.52
CA VAL A 26 -27.93 30.65 -9.87
C VAL A 26 -27.95 31.80 -10.87
N ASN A 27 -28.48 32.95 -10.48
CA ASN A 27 -28.40 34.18 -11.26
C ASN A 27 -27.05 34.92 -11.06
N GLY A 28 -26.93 36.14 -11.61
CA GLY A 28 -25.72 36.97 -11.46
C GLY A 28 -25.35 37.26 -10.00
N ASP A 29 -26.34 37.43 -9.14
CA ASP A 29 -26.20 37.69 -7.70
C ASP A 29 -26.06 36.40 -6.88
N ARG A 30 -25.84 35.26 -7.54
CA ARG A 30 -25.68 33.92 -6.92
C ARG A 30 -26.93 33.40 -6.19
N VAL A 31 -28.10 34.02 -6.38
CA VAL A 31 -29.38 33.54 -5.85
C VAL A 31 -29.81 32.28 -6.59
N ILE A 32 -30.17 31.22 -5.86
CA ILE A 32 -30.67 29.97 -6.44
C ILE A 32 -32.07 30.23 -7.01
N THR A 33 -32.22 30.10 -8.33
CA THR A 33 -33.50 30.35 -9.03
C THR A 33 -34.16 29.06 -9.49
N TRP A 34 -33.42 27.95 -9.56
CA TRP A 34 -33.95 26.62 -9.86
C TRP A 34 -33.06 25.56 -9.22
N ALA A 35 -33.63 24.42 -8.84
CA ALA A 35 -32.91 23.21 -8.43
C ALA A 35 -33.78 21.96 -8.63
N ASN A 36 -33.15 20.80 -8.82
CA ASN A 36 -33.84 19.52 -8.93
C ASN A 36 -34.13 18.88 -7.56
N GLU A 37 -34.91 17.79 -7.54
CA GLU A 37 -35.27 17.08 -6.31
C GLU A 37 -34.04 16.49 -5.59
N ALA A 38 -33.07 15.98 -6.36
CA ALA A 38 -31.82 15.45 -5.81
C ALA A 38 -31.07 16.50 -4.98
N PHE A 39 -31.01 17.76 -5.43
CA PHE A 39 -30.42 18.86 -4.67
C PHE A 39 -31.14 19.10 -3.33
N PHE A 40 -32.46 19.20 -3.33
CA PHE A 40 -33.22 19.44 -2.10
C PHE A 40 -33.07 18.30 -1.10
N LYS A 41 -33.07 17.05 -1.59
CA LYS A 41 -32.89 15.86 -0.77
C LYS A 41 -31.49 15.79 -0.18
N GLU A 42 -30.45 16.02 -0.99
CA GLU A 42 -29.05 15.92 -0.57
C GLU A 42 -28.72 16.91 0.55
N PHE A 43 -29.23 18.13 0.43
CA PHE A 43 -28.95 19.22 1.39
C PHE A 43 -30.05 19.41 2.44
N SER A 44 -31.09 18.55 2.47
CA SER A 44 -32.24 18.65 3.39
C SER A 44 -32.86 20.06 3.41
N LEU A 45 -33.00 20.64 2.23
CA LEU A 45 -33.49 22.00 2.02
C LEU A 45 -34.95 21.97 1.57
N LYS A 46 -35.77 22.91 2.04
CA LYS A 46 -37.14 23.07 1.53
C LYS A 46 -37.18 24.03 0.35
N LYS A 47 -37.88 23.62 -0.71
CA LYS A 47 -37.97 24.36 -1.97
C LYS A 47 -38.44 25.82 -1.79
N ASP A 48 -39.45 26.03 -0.97
CA ASP A 48 -40.06 27.33 -0.69
C ASP A 48 -39.19 28.25 0.18
N GLU A 49 -38.23 27.68 0.92
CA GLU A 49 -37.26 28.42 1.72
C GLU A 49 -36.04 28.86 0.90
N VAL A 50 -35.69 28.12 -0.17
CA VAL A 50 -34.46 28.35 -0.95
C VAL A 50 -34.68 29.15 -2.24
N LEU A 51 -35.65 28.75 -3.07
CA LEU A 51 -35.76 29.30 -4.42
C LEU A 51 -36.10 30.80 -4.42
N GLY A 52 -35.25 31.59 -5.07
CA GLY A 52 -35.36 33.05 -5.21
C GLY A 52 -35.04 33.84 -3.93
N LYS A 53 -34.68 33.16 -2.83
CA LYS A 53 -34.48 33.78 -1.51
C LYS A 53 -33.06 33.63 -0.99
N VAL A 54 -32.41 32.52 -1.31
CA VAL A 54 -31.13 32.12 -0.71
C VAL A 54 -30.06 32.08 -1.81
N THR A 55 -28.90 32.62 -1.50
CA THR A 55 -27.72 32.51 -2.36
C THR A 55 -27.12 31.12 -2.26
N CYS A 56 -26.44 30.67 -3.32
CA CYS A 56 -25.74 29.38 -3.24
C CYS A 56 -24.67 29.38 -2.16
N GLU A 57 -24.14 30.53 -1.75
CA GLU A 57 -23.10 30.65 -0.71
C GLU A 57 -23.63 30.24 0.67
N GLU A 58 -24.86 30.63 0.99
CA GLU A 58 -25.53 30.33 2.26
C GLU A 58 -25.78 28.83 2.46
N VAL A 59 -25.88 28.07 1.36
CA VAL A 59 -26.13 26.61 1.39
C VAL A 59 -24.94 25.79 0.87
N CYS A 60 -23.84 26.42 0.46
CA CYS A 60 -22.75 25.77 -0.29
C CYS A 60 -22.02 24.72 0.55
N ALA A 61 -21.82 25.01 1.84
CA ALA A 61 -21.01 24.26 2.81
C ALA A 61 -19.64 23.77 2.28
N SER A 62 -19.13 24.38 1.20
CA SER A 62 -17.90 24.02 0.52
C SER A 62 -16.76 24.86 1.06
N HIS A 63 -15.62 24.21 1.31
CA HIS A 63 -14.37 24.89 1.66
C HIS A 63 -13.85 25.83 0.55
N LEU A 64 -14.35 25.71 -0.70
CA LEU A 64 -13.98 26.59 -1.80
C LEU A 64 -14.87 27.84 -1.93
N CYS A 65 -15.99 27.90 -1.20
CA CYS A 65 -16.91 29.03 -1.29
C CYS A 65 -16.18 30.34 -0.91
N GLY A 66 -16.45 31.43 -1.63
CA GLY A 66 -15.77 32.72 -1.44
C GLY A 66 -14.34 32.80 -2.00
N THR A 67 -13.74 31.69 -2.46
CA THR A 67 -12.40 31.69 -3.08
C THR A 67 -12.49 31.85 -4.61
N LYS A 68 -11.34 32.15 -5.23
CA LYS A 68 -11.20 32.13 -6.71
C LYS A 68 -11.44 30.73 -7.31
N ASP A 69 -11.40 29.69 -6.49
CA ASP A 69 -11.50 28.29 -6.89
C ASP A 69 -12.94 27.74 -6.85
N CYS A 70 -13.89 28.50 -6.31
CA CYS A 70 -15.32 28.21 -6.41
C CYS A 70 -15.75 28.06 -7.88
N PRO A 71 -16.46 27.00 -8.26
CA PRO A 71 -16.83 26.73 -9.65
C PRO A 71 -17.77 27.81 -10.20
N VAL A 72 -18.69 28.33 -9.39
CA VAL A 72 -19.55 29.48 -9.78
C VAL A 72 -18.71 30.74 -10.02
N ALA A 73 -17.77 31.05 -9.12
CA ALA A 73 -16.89 32.20 -9.28
C ALA A 73 -15.97 32.08 -10.51
N LYS A 74 -15.47 30.88 -10.81
CA LYS A 74 -14.70 30.59 -12.03
C LYS A 74 -15.53 30.86 -13.27
N VAL A 75 -16.77 30.37 -13.34
CA VAL A 75 -17.66 30.61 -14.48
C VAL A 75 -17.98 32.10 -14.64
N GLN A 76 -18.30 32.81 -13.54
CA GLN A 76 -18.60 34.24 -13.59
C GLN A 76 -17.41 35.06 -14.11
N ARG A 77 -16.19 34.69 -13.75
CA ARG A 77 -14.96 35.37 -14.19
C ARG A 77 -14.51 34.99 -15.60
N LEU A 78 -14.59 33.70 -15.95
CA LEU A 78 -14.05 33.15 -17.19
C LEU A 78 -15.07 33.09 -18.33
N HIS A 79 -16.37 33.17 -18.00
CA HIS A 79 -17.49 32.96 -18.91
C HIS A 79 -17.42 31.64 -19.70
N LYS A 80 -16.83 30.61 -19.08
CA LYS A 80 -16.68 29.25 -19.63
C LYS A 80 -16.98 28.23 -18.54
N ALA A 81 -17.39 27.02 -18.95
CA ALA A 81 -17.60 25.93 -18.02
C ALA A 81 -16.33 25.64 -17.19
N ALA A 82 -16.52 25.34 -15.91
CA ALA A 82 -15.44 25.05 -14.97
C ALA A 82 -15.87 23.94 -14.02
N SER A 83 -14.90 23.19 -13.50
CA SER A 83 -15.12 22.20 -12.47
C SER A 83 -14.17 22.36 -11.30
N SER A 84 -14.62 21.94 -10.13
CA SER A 84 -13.82 21.87 -8.91
C SER A 84 -14.21 20.61 -8.14
N GLU A 85 -13.22 19.93 -7.57
CA GLU A 85 -13.45 18.90 -6.55
C GLU A 85 -13.58 19.60 -5.20
N GLU A 86 -14.71 19.41 -4.53
CA GLU A 86 -15.09 20.16 -3.35
C GLU A 86 -15.44 19.20 -2.22
N LEU A 87 -14.81 19.39 -1.06
CA LEU A 87 -15.30 18.82 0.18
C LEU A 87 -16.41 19.72 0.71
N ARG A 88 -17.58 19.12 0.93
CA ARG A 88 -18.77 19.75 1.51
C ARG A 88 -19.23 18.98 2.72
N THR A 89 -19.89 19.66 3.64
CA THR A 89 -20.60 19.01 4.73
C THR A 89 -22.01 18.64 4.27
N ASN A 90 -22.36 17.37 4.33
CA ASN A 90 -23.72 16.91 4.04
C ASN A 90 -24.66 17.15 5.25
N THR A 91 -25.91 16.69 5.13
CA THR A 91 -26.97 16.94 6.10
C THR A 91 -26.79 16.23 7.44
N SER A 92 -25.98 15.18 7.49
CA SER A 92 -25.62 14.51 8.75
C SER A 92 -24.42 15.15 9.45
N GLY A 93 -23.85 16.21 8.88
CA GLY A 93 -22.62 16.83 9.36
C GLY A 93 -21.35 16.11 8.89
N ALA A 94 -21.47 15.10 8.03
CA ALA A 94 -20.33 14.34 7.54
C ALA A 94 -19.70 15.01 6.30
N PRO A 95 -18.37 14.98 6.16
CA PRO A 95 -17.70 15.46 4.97
C PRO A 95 -17.95 14.52 3.77
N GLN A 96 -18.31 15.09 2.63
CA GLN A 96 -18.58 14.39 1.38
C GLN A 96 -17.91 15.13 0.21
N TRP A 97 -17.27 14.37 -0.68
CA TRP A 97 -16.57 14.92 -1.82
C TRP A 97 -17.48 15.00 -3.04
N TYR A 98 -17.51 16.15 -3.68
CA TYR A 98 -18.25 16.39 -4.91
C TYR A 98 -17.33 16.87 -6.03
N LEU A 99 -17.54 16.38 -7.25
CA LEU A 99 -17.11 17.06 -8.46
C LEU A 99 -18.22 18.01 -8.89
N SER A 100 -18.07 19.28 -8.55
CA SER A 100 -19.00 20.35 -8.92
C SER A 100 -18.64 20.89 -10.30
N ARG A 101 -19.51 20.71 -11.29
CA ARG A 101 -19.38 21.28 -12.63
C ARG A 101 -20.34 22.45 -12.80
N ALA A 102 -19.77 23.63 -13.01
CA ALA A 102 -20.51 24.85 -13.27
C ALA A 102 -20.43 25.23 -14.76
N THR A 103 -21.57 25.59 -15.36
CA THR A 103 -21.69 25.93 -16.78
C THR A 103 -22.49 27.23 -16.92
N PRO A 104 -21.98 28.24 -17.64
CA PRO A 104 -22.75 29.47 -17.88
C PRO A 104 -23.95 29.18 -18.78
N LEU A 105 -25.08 29.81 -18.51
CA LEU A 105 -26.25 29.69 -19.38
C LEU A 105 -26.02 30.42 -20.72
N PRO A 106 -26.67 30.00 -21.82
CA PRO A 106 -26.53 30.64 -23.14
C PRO A 106 -26.85 32.14 -23.13
N ASN A 107 -27.83 32.57 -22.34
CA ASN A 107 -28.21 33.98 -22.17
C ASN A 107 -27.26 34.76 -21.25
N LYS A 108 -26.22 34.11 -20.70
CA LYS A 108 -25.24 34.66 -19.74
C LYS A 108 -25.84 35.24 -18.44
N GLN A 109 -27.12 34.98 -18.14
CA GLN A 109 -27.79 35.52 -16.95
C GLN A 109 -27.72 34.59 -15.73
N GLY A 110 -26.98 33.48 -15.83
CA GLY A 110 -26.84 32.55 -14.72
C GLY A 110 -25.79 31.47 -14.95
N THR A 111 -25.63 30.63 -13.94
CA THR A 111 -24.72 29.49 -13.94
C THR A 111 -25.50 28.26 -13.46
N MET A 112 -25.49 27.20 -14.26
CA MET A 112 -25.96 25.88 -13.85
C MET A 112 -24.82 25.14 -13.14
N VAL A 113 -25.10 24.51 -12.01
CA VAL A 113 -24.15 23.68 -11.27
C VAL A 113 -24.74 22.28 -11.15
N VAL A 114 -23.96 21.28 -11.51
CA VAL A 114 -24.26 19.85 -11.30
C VAL A 114 -23.16 19.27 -10.41
N MET A 115 -23.54 18.45 -9.44
CA MET A 115 -22.62 17.91 -8.45
C MET A 115 -22.66 16.39 -8.48
N ASN A 116 -21.49 15.79 -8.70
CA ASN A 116 -21.35 14.34 -8.70
C ASN A 116 -20.62 13.92 -7.45
N ASP A 117 -21.21 13.02 -6.65
CA ASP A 117 -20.52 12.45 -5.50
C ASP A 117 -19.33 11.60 -5.98
N ILE A 118 -18.13 11.97 -5.51
CA ILE A 118 -16.87 11.27 -5.81
C ILE A 118 -16.23 10.69 -4.54
N SER A 119 -16.97 10.61 -3.44
CA SER A 119 -16.48 10.15 -2.13
C SER A 119 -15.93 8.74 -2.20
N ALA A 120 -16.63 7.81 -2.85
CA ALA A 120 -16.16 6.44 -3.05
C ALA A 120 -14.84 6.38 -3.84
N VAL A 121 -14.68 7.24 -4.85
CA VAL A 121 -13.44 7.34 -5.64
C VAL A 121 -12.31 7.88 -4.78
N LYS A 122 -12.56 8.94 -4.00
CA LYS A 122 -11.56 9.54 -3.10
C LYS A 122 -11.15 8.60 -1.99
N GLU A 123 -12.08 7.85 -1.43
CA GLU A 123 -11.80 6.85 -0.41
C GLU A 123 -10.92 5.73 -0.98
N MET A 124 -11.25 5.19 -2.16
CA MET A 124 -10.42 4.18 -2.83
C MET A 124 -9.01 4.72 -3.12
N GLN A 125 -8.89 5.94 -3.64
CA GLN A 125 -7.60 6.60 -3.88
C GLN A 125 -6.81 6.83 -2.59
N SER A 126 -7.48 7.14 -1.48
CA SER A 126 -6.86 7.30 -0.18
C SER A 126 -6.34 5.97 0.35
N ARG A 127 -7.14 4.91 0.28
CA ARG A 127 -6.75 3.56 0.67
C ARG A 127 -5.54 3.06 -0.11
N LEU A 128 -5.51 3.26 -1.43
CA LEU A 128 -4.35 2.89 -2.26
C LEU A 128 -3.08 3.64 -1.83
N ARG A 129 -3.17 4.96 -1.61
CA ARG A 129 -2.05 5.77 -1.12
C ARG A 129 -1.59 5.35 0.28
N GLN A 130 -2.53 4.95 1.14
CA GLN A 130 -2.20 4.45 2.47
C GLN A 130 -1.44 3.12 2.37
N MET A 131 -1.89 2.17 1.54
CA MET A 131 -1.19 0.90 1.34
C MET A 131 0.24 1.11 0.84
N GLU A 132 0.45 2.04 -0.09
CA GLU A 132 1.80 2.40 -0.56
C GLU A 132 2.65 3.01 0.58
N THR A 133 2.05 3.90 1.38
CA THR A 133 2.72 4.51 2.54
C THR A 133 3.11 3.45 3.56
N ASP A 134 2.22 2.49 3.84
CA ASP A 134 2.46 1.40 4.78
C ASP A 134 3.62 0.52 4.31
N LEU A 135 3.68 0.17 3.02
CA LEU A 135 4.82 -0.56 2.45
C LEU A 135 6.14 0.22 2.55
N ASN A 136 6.07 1.55 2.40
CA ASN A 136 7.25 2.42 2.43
C ASN A 136 7.87 2.57 3.83
N VAL A 137 7.10 2.38 4.90
CA VAL A 137 7.61 2.47 6.29
C VAL A 137 8.11 1.13 6.84
N ILE A 138 7.86 0.01 6.16
CA ILE A 138 8.34 -1.31 6.57
C ILE A 138 9.87 -1.35 6.45
N PRO A 139 10.63 -1.61 7.54
CA PRO A 139 12.09 -1.62 7.53
C PRO A 139 12.68 -2.92 6.95
N THR A 140 11.90 -3.65 6.16
CA THR A 140 12.30 -4.88 5.47
C THR A 140 12.27 -4.59 3.98
N PRO A 141 13.34 -4.91 3.22
CA PRO A 141 13.32 -4.81 1.77
C PRO A 141 12.15 -5.57 1.15
N ILE A 142 11.31 -4.86 0.40
CA ILE A 142 10.20 -5.39 -0.38
C ILE A 142 10.36 -4.90 -1.83
N MET A 143 10.19 -5.80 -2.78
CA MET A 143 10.33 -5.53 -4.21
C MET A 143 9.25 -6.28 -4.99
N GLU A 144 8.60 -5.60 -5.93
CA GLU A 144 7.78 -6.22 -6.96
C GLU A 144 8.58 -6.30 -8.26
N ILE A 145 8.50 -7.45 -8.93
CA ILE A 145 9.07 -7.66 -10.26
C ILE A 145 8.03 -8.19 -11.24
N ASP A 146 8.17 -7.85 -12.52
CA ASP A 146 7.41 -8.46 -13.61
C ASP A 146 7.94 -9.86 -14.00
N THR A 147 7.28 -10.52 -14.95
CA THR A 147 7.69 -11.84 -15.48
C THR A 147 9.05 -11.86 -16.18
N GLN A 148 9.62 -10.69 -16.48
CA GLN A 148 10.95 -10.50 -17.08
C GLN A 148 11.97 -10.03 -16.04
N PHE A 149 11.66 -10.12 -14.74
CA PHE A 149 12.50 -9.72 -13.62
C PHE A 149 12.82 -8.21 -13.58
N THR A 150 12.00 -7.39 -14.24
CA THR A 150 12.08 -5.93 -14.15
C THR A 150 11.40 -5.48 -12.87
N VAL A 151 12.05 -4.62 -12.10
CA VAL A 151 11.47 -4.02 -10.89
C VAL A 151 10.33 -3.07 -11.29
N THR A 152 9.14 -3.33 -10.76
CA THR A 152 7.96 -2.47 -10.95
C THR A 152 7.66 -1.63 -9.71
N TYR A 153 8.11 -2.08 -8.54
CA TYR A 153 8.05 -1.35 -7.28
C TYR A 153 9.16 -1.83 -6.36
N MET A 154 9.69 -0.95 -5.52
CA MET A 154 10.57 -1.31 -4.41
C MET A 154 10.41 -0.29 -3.30
N ASN A 155 10.25 -0.75 -2.06
CA ASN A 155 10.13 0.14 -0.93
C ASN A 155 11.49 0.82 -0.60
N PRO A 156 11.50 1.92 0.17
CA PRO A 156 12.74 2.63 0.52
C PRO A 156 13.78 1.75 1.21
N ALA A 157 13.35 0.78 2.04
CA ALA A 157 14.25 -0.16 2.69
C ALA A 157 15.04 -1.01 1.68
N GLY A 158 14.39 -1.52 0.63
CA GLY A 158 15.04 -2.29 -0.43
C GLY A 158 15.96 -1.44 -1.30
N ALA A 159 15.50 -0.24 -1.69
CA ALA A 159 16.29 0.66 -2.53
C ALA A 159 17.58 1.10 -1.81
N ALA A 160 17.49 1.38 -0.51
CA ALA A 160 18.63 1.76 0.32
C ALA A 160 19.71 0.65 0.41
N VAL A 161 19.32 -0.62 0.40
CA VAL A 161 20.28 -1.75 0.36
C VAL A 161 21.12 -1.72 -0.92
N ALA A 162 20.49 -1.39 -2.05
CA ALA A 162 21.17 -1.18 -3.33
C ALA A 162 21.90 0.18 -3.43
N GLY A 163 21.73 1.07 -2.46
CA GLY A 163 22.30 2.42 -2.46
C GLY A 163 21.63 3.37 -3.46
N LEU A 164 20.35 3.14 -3.76
CA LEU A 164 19.55 3.89 -4.73
C LEU A 164 18.24 4.37 -4.09
N THR A 165 17.53 5.25 -4.78
CA THR A 165 16.15 5.65 -4.47
C THR A 165 15.13 4.71 -5.12
N PRO A 166 13.89 4.63 -4.62
CA PRO A 166 12.80 3.87 -5.26
C PRO A 166 12.61 4.20 -6.75
N ASP A 167 12.70 5.47 -7.13
CA ASP A 167 12.54 5.91 -8.52
C ASP A 167 13.68 5.42 -9.42
N GLU A 168 14.90 5.35 -8.88
CA GLU A 168 16.07 4.88 -9.64
C GLU A 168 16.05 3.37 -9.87
N VAL A 169 15.43 2.58 -8.98
CA VAL A 169 15.41 1.11 -9.10
C VAL A 169 14.32 0.60 -10.04
N VAL A 170 13.21 1.32 -10.17
CA VAL A 170 12.13 0.95 -11.09
C VAL A 170 12.66 0.88 -12.53
N GLY A 171 12.28 -0.17 -13.26
CA GLY A 171 12.76 -0.44 -14.62
C GLY A 171 14.11 -1.16 -14.70
N LYS A 172 14.88 -1.27 -13.60
CA LYS A 172 16.10 -2.10 -13.57
C LYS A 172 15.74 -3.57 -13.38
N LYS A 173 16.71 -4.45 -13.63
CA LYS A 173 16.54 -5.88 -13.39
C LYS A 173 16.95 -6.24 -11.97
N CYS A 174 16.13 -7.02 -11.26
CA CYS A 174 16.41 -7.34 -9.86
C CYS A 174 17.76 -8.07 -9.67
N TYR A 175 18.17 -8.87 -10.66
CA TYR A 175 19.45 -9.58 -10.65
C TYR A 175 20.67 -8.66 -10.81
N ASP A 176 20.51 -7.46 -11.38
CA ASP A 176 21.58 -6.47 -11.47
C ASP A 176 21.72 -5.67 -10.17
N LEU A 177 20.64 -5.61 -9.37
CA LEU A 177 20.62 -4.95 -8.06
C LEU A 177 21.23 -5.85 -6.98
N PHE A 178 20.69 -7.05 -6.75
CA PHE A 178 21.10 -7.89 -5.60
C PHE A 178 22.21 -8.91 -5.92
N LYS A 179 22.45 -9.19 -7.20
CA LYS A 179 23.59 -10.00 -7.70
C LYS A 179 23.82 -11.30 -6.93
N THR A 180 22.75 -12.03 -6.62
CA THR A 180 22.83 -13.30 -5.89
C THR A 180 23.28 -14.43 -6.84
N PRO A 181 23.94 -15.49 -6.34
CA PRO A 181 24.25 -16.65 -7.17
C PRO A 181 23.01 -17.45 -7.59
N HIS A 182 21.83 -17.17 -7.00
CA HIS A 182 20.57 -17.80 -7.36
C HIS A 182 19.92 -17.12 -8.58
N CYS A 183 20.22 -15.85 -8.84
CA CYS A 183 19.66 -15.09 -9.95
C CYS A 183 19.92 -15.80 -11.30
N LYS A 184 18.90 -15.88 -12.16
CA LYS A 184 18.94 -16.55 -13.47
C LYS A 184 19.28 -18.06 -13.41
N THR A 185 19.04 -18.71 -12.28
CA THR A 185 19.19 -20.16 -12.12
C THR A 185 17.88 -20.79 -11.64
N GLU A 186 17.82 -22.12 -11.62
CA GLU A 186 16.69 -22.88 -11.06
C GLU A 186 16.51 -22.69 -9.54
N LYS A 187 17.51 -22.12 -8.85
CA LYS A 187 17.44 -21.78 -7.42
C LYS A 187 16.76 -20.44 -7.13
N CYS A 188 16.42 -19.66 -8.15
CA CYS A 188 15.73 -18.38 -7.95
C CYS A 188 14.34 -18.61 -7.36
N ALA A 189 14.11 -18.14 -6.12
CA ALA A 189 12.84 -18.31 -5.44
C ALA A 189 11.69 -17.62 -6.18
N CYS A 190 11.91 -16.40 -6.70
CA CYS A 190 10.90 -15.67 -7.47
C CYS A 190 10.54 -16.38 -8.79
N ALA A 191 11.52 -16.93 -9.51
CA ALA A 191 11.25 -17.71 -10.72
C ALA A 191 10.48 -18.99 -10.42
N ARG A 192 10.85 -19.69 -9.34
CA ARG A 192 10.12 -20.87 -8.86
C ARG A 192 8.71 -20.53 -8.43
N ALA A 193 8.52 -19.48 -7.65
CA ALA A 193 7.22 -19.02 -7.19
C ALA A 193 6.27 -18.70 -8.35
N MET A 194 6.77 -18.00 -9.38
CA MET A 194 6.02 -17.76 -10.62
C MET A 194 5.73 -19.04 -11.41
N LYS A 195 6.60 -20.05 -11.37
CA LYS A 195 6.39 -21.31 -12.10
C LYS A 195 5.43 -22.25 -11.38
N SER A 196 5.50 -22.32 -10.05
CA SER A 196 4.71 -23.25 -9.22
C SER A 196 3.40 -22.65 -8.69
N ASP A 197 3.16 -21.35 -8.92
CA ASP A 197 2.04 -20.62 -8.34
C ASP A 197 1.96 -20.78 -6.80
N SER A 198 3.12 -20.72 -6.14
CA SER A 198 3.25 -20.92 -4.70
C SER A 198 4.32 -20.02 -4.10
N VAL A 199 4.23 -19.75 -2.79
CA VAL A 199 5.29 -19.03 -2.07
C VAL A 199 6.52 -19.92 -1.96
N VAL A 200 7.70 -19.34 -2.19
CA VAL A 200 8.97 -20.05 -2.15
C VAL A 200 10.02 -19.21 -1.44
N SER A 201 10.76 -19.82 -0.51
CA SER A 201 11.85 -19.19 0.24
C SER A 201 13.17 -19.90 0.00
N GLU A 202 14.27 -19.14 -0.05
CA GLU A 202 15.64 -19.66 -0.20
C GLU A 202 16.63 -18.81 0.62
N GLN A 203 17.77 -19.41 0.98
CA GLN A 203 18.89 -18.69 1.60
C GLN A 203 20.05 -18.56 0.62
N THR A 204 20.65 -17.37 0.55
CA THR A 204 21.75 -17.10 -0.37
C THR A 204 22.60 -15.93 0.12
N ILE A 205 23.54 -15.48 -0.71
CA ILE A 205 24.37 -14.31 -0.46
C ILE A 205 24.05 -13.24 -1.51
N ALA A 206 23.63 -12.06 -1.05
CA ALA A 206 23.44 -10.88 -1.88
C ALA A 206 24.72 -10.01 -1.92
N ARG A 207 24.91 -9.35 -3.06
CA ARG A 207 26.01 -8.41 -3.32
C ARG A 207 25.46 -7.11 -3.91
N PRO A 208 24.69 -6.34 -3.13
CA PRO A 208 23.97 -5.19 -3.65
C PRO A 208 24.90 -4.02 -4.04
N ARG A 209 26.07 -3.94 -3.41
CA ARG A 209 27.09 -2.93 -3.64
C ARG A 209 28.47 -3.56 -3.61
N ASP A 210 29.44 -2.92 -4.25
CA ASP A 210 30.82 -3.42 -4.26
C ASP A 210 31.37 -3.50 -2.83
N GLY A 211 31.98 -4.63 -2.49
CA GLY A 211 32.46 -4.92 -1.13
C GLY A 211 31.39 -5.30 -0.11
N MET A 212 30.10 -5.22 -0.45
CA MET A 212 29.00 -5.62 0.45
C MET A 212 28.59 -7.05 0.16
N ILE A 213 28.65 -7.91 1.19
CA ILE A 213 28.25 -9.32 1.13
C ILE A 213 27.29 -9.56 2.29
N VAL A 214 26.02 -9.82 1.96
CA VAL A 214 24.98 -10.01 2.97
C VAL A 214 24.38 -11.41 2.82
N PRO A 215 24.50 -12.28 3.84
CA PRO A 215 23.71 -13.50 3.87
C PRO A 215 22.24 -13.13 4.08
N ILE A 216 21.40 -13.62 3.17
CA ILE A 216 19.98 -13.30 3.15
C ILE A 216 19.11 -14.55 3.08
N ARG A 217 17.92 -14.45 3.65
CA ARG A 217 16.78 -15.31 3.34
C ARG A 217 15.78 -14.49 2.55
N TYR A 218 15.52 -14.87 1.31
CA TYR A 218 14.57 -14.17 0.44
C TYR A 218 13.40 -15.08 0.09
N THR A 219 12.22 -14.47 -0.03
CA THR A 219 10.97 -15.18 -0.31
C THR A 219 10.25 -14.51 -1.45
N GLY A 220 9.94 -15.28 -2.48
CA GLY A 220 9.11 -14.86 -3.61
C GLY A 220 7.69 -15.39 -3.48
N ALA A 221 6.70 -14.55 -3.76
CA ALA A 221 5.29 -14.90 -3.89
C ALA A 221 4.78 -14.47 -5.27
N PRO A 222 4.06 -15.30 -6.03
CA PRO A 222 3.54 -14.92 -7.34
C PRO A 222 2.45 -13.87 -7.19
N ILE A 223 2.44 -12.87 -8.07
CA ILE A 223 1.36 -11.88 -8.16
C ILE A 223 0.57 -12.13 -9.43
N LYS A 224 -0.75 -12.01 -9.34
CA LYS A 224 -1.68 -12.26 -10.44
C LYS A 224 -2.29 -10.97 -10.97
N ASP A 225 -2.62 -10.96 -12.26
CA ASP A 225 -3.49 -9.95 -12.87
C ASP A 225 -4.96 -10.21 -12.52
N ALA A 226 -5.86 -9.32 -12.97
CA ALA A 226 -7.30 -9.46 -12.74
C ALA A 226 -7.93 -10.70 -13.42
N LYS A 227 -7.22 -11.35 -14.34
CA LYS A 227 -7.64 -12.58 -15.04
C LYS A 227 -7.08 -13.85 -14.36
N GLY A 228 -6.28 -13.70 -13.31
CA GLY A 228 -5.65 -14.81 -12.59
C GLY A 228 -4.32 -15.27 -13.19
N ASN A 229 -3.80 -14.61 -14.23
CA ASN A 229 -2.50 -14.95 -14.80
C ASN A 229 -1.37 -14.38 -13.94
N ILE A 230 -0.28 -15.12 -13.81
CA ILE A 230 0.92 -14.62 -13.12
C ILE A 230 1.52 -13.46 -13.91
N LYS A 231 1.57 -12.29 -13.29
CA LYS A 231 2.13 -11.04 -13.85
C LYS A 231 3.53 -10.74 -13.33
N GLY A 232 4.01 -11.48 -12.33
CA GLY A 232 5.25 -11.18 -11.64
C GLY A 232 5.37 -11.86 -10.27
N ALA A 233 6.26 -11.34 -9.44
CA ALA A 233 6.45 -11.79 -8.07
C ALA A 233 6.67 -10.62 -7.11
N LEU A 234 6.16 -10.76 -5.89
CA LEU A 234 6.54 -9.95 -4.73
C LEU A 234 7.66 -10.67 -4.00
N GLU A 235 8.74 -9.97 -3.70
CA GLU A 235 9.89 -10.47 -2.97
C GLU A 235 10.06 -9.67 -1.68
N TYR A 236 10.33 -10.36 -0.57
CA TYR A 236 10.88 -9.74 0.62
C TYR A 236 12.17 -10.43 1.04
N ILE A 237 13.08 -9.66 1.63
CA ILE A 237 14.46 -10.10 1.93
C ILE A 237 14.75 -9.85 3.41
N LEU A 238 15.17 -10.90 4.10
CA LEU A 238 15.61 -10.83 5.49
C LEU A 238 17.13 -10.97 5.52
N ASP A 239 17.79 -10.02 6.19
CA ASP A 239 19.18 -10.16 6.59
C ASP A 239 19.27 -11.22 7.71
N VAL A 240 20.08 -12.26 7.49
CA VAL A 240 20.27 -13.36 8.46
C VAL A 240 21.67 -13.36 9.05
N THR A 241 22.42 -12.25 8.93
CA THR A 241 23.81 -12.14 9.40
C THR A 241 23.91 -12.38 10.91
N ASP A 242 23.01 -11.81 11.70
CA ASP A 242 23.01 -12.00 13.16
C ASP A 242 22.58 -13.41 13.54
N GLU A 243 21.58 -13.97 12.87
CA GLU A 243 21.13 -15.37 13.05
C GLU A 243 22.29 -16.34 12.80
N MET A 244 23.04 -16.13 11.69
CA MET A 244 24.19 -16.95 11.35
C MET A 244 25.36 -16.76 12.33
N ARG A 245 25.65 -15.53 12.75
CA ARG A 245 26.72 -15.27 13.74
C ARG A 245 26.42 -15.90 15.09
N GLN A 246 25.18 -15.83 15.57
CA GLN A 246 24.77 -16.45 16.83
C GLN A 246 24.87 -17.97 16.75
N ARG A 247 24.42 -18.56 15.64
CA ARG A 247 24.53 -20.00 15.40
C ARG A 247 25.98 -20.45 15.39
N GLN A 248 26.84 -19.77 14.63
CA GLN A 248 28.27 -20.11 14.58
C GLN A 248 28.93 -20.00 15.96
N ALA A 249 28.65 -18.94 16.73
CA ALA A 249 29.20 -18.78 18.07
C ALA A 249 28.70 -19.86 19.05
N ALA A 250 27.49 -20.39 18.87
CA ALA A 250 26.98 -21.52 19.64
C ALA A 250 27.70 -22.82 19.26
N ASP A 251 27.88 -23.06 17.96
CA ASP A 251 28.59 -24.24 17.44
C ASP A 251 30.06 -24.25 17.92
N GLU A 252 30.76 -23.12 17.83
CA GLU A 252 32.14 -22.97 18.33
C GLU A 252 32.24 -23.22 19.85
N LYS A 253 31.25 -22.80 20.64
CA LYS A 253 31.22 -23.08 22.09
C LYS A 253 31.07 -24.57 22.37
N ILE A 254 30.20 -25.26 21.63
CA ILE A 254 30.01 -26.71 21.77
C ILE A 254 31.30 -27.44 21.38
N GLU A 255 31.93 -27.04 20.27
CA GLU A 255 33.20 -27.61 19.84
C GLU A 255 34.29 -27.41 20.91
N ASN A 256 34.42 -26.21 21.46
CA ASN A 256 35.35 -25.94 22.55
C ASN A 256 35.09 -26.85 23.77
N LEU A 257 33.84 -27.02 24.20
CA LEU A 257 33.49 -27.93 25.31
C LEU A 257 33.85 -29.39 24.99
N ASN A 258 33.72 -29.80 23.72
CA ASN A 258 34.04 -31.15 23.27
C ASN A 258 35.55 -31.43 23.23
N THR A 259 36.40 -30.39 23.10
CA THR A 259 37.86 -30.55 23.13
C THR A 259 38.45 -30.63 24.54
N ILE A 260 37.70 -30.26 25.58
CA ILE A 260 38.17 -30.27 26.98
C ILE A 260 38.34 -31.72 27.46
N PRO A 261 39.53 -32.15 27.93
CA PRO A 261 39.79 -33.53 28.36
C PRO A 261 39.21 -33.88 29.75
N THR A 262 38.49 -32.95 30.38
CA THR A 262 37.80 -33.14 31.66
C THR A 262 36.33 -33.48 31.40
N PRO A 263 35.73 -34.45 32.13
CA PRO A 263 34.29 -34.71 32.06
C PRO A 263 33.45 -33.48 32.34
N ILE A 264 32.60 -33.11 31.37
CA ILE A 264 31.61 -32.04 31.49
C ILE A 264 30.25 -32.63 31.14
N MET A 265 29.27 -32.39 32.02
CA MET A 265 27.89 -32.81 31.86
C MET A 265 26.96 -31.68 32.30
N SER A 266 25.90 -31.45 31.53
CA SER A 266 24.76 -30.61 31.90
C SER A 266 23.50 -31.46 32.01
N ILE A 267 22.61 -31.09 32.91
CA ILE A 267 21.34 -31.79 33.16
C ILE A 267 20.17 -30.79 33.24
N ASP A 268 18.97 -31.25 32.90
CA ASP A 268 17.73 -30.49 33.13
C ASP A 268 17.23 -30.62 34.59
N THR A 269 16.11 -29.94 34.91
CA THR A 269 15.48 -30.00 36.23
C THR A 269 14.91 -31.37 36.60
N ASN A 270 14.77 -32.27 35.63
CA ASN A 270 14.35 -33.65 35.81
C ASN A 270 15.55 -34.62 35.83
N PHE A 271 16.78 -34.12 35.95
CA PHE A 271 18.03 -34.89 35.96
C PHE A 271 18.34 -35.63 34.65
N SER A 272 17.69 -35.27 33.54
CA SER A 272 18.02 -35.80 32.22
C SER A 272 19.26 -35.09 31.69
N ILE A 273 20.20 -35.84 31.13
CA ILE A 273 21.42 -35.29 30.52
C ILE A 273 21.02 -34.50 29.28
N THR A 274 21.34 -33.21 29.27
CA THR A 274 21.09 -32.31 28.14
C THR A 274 22.34 -32.08 27.29
N PHE A 275 23.53 -32.31 27.86
CA PHE A 275 24.80 -32.27 27.17
C PHE A 275 25.84 -33.09 27.94
N MET A 276 26.71 -33.81 27.23
CA MET A 276 27.88 -34.47 27.80
C MET A 276 29.02 -34.42 26.79
N ASN A 277 30.19 -33.92 27.19
CA ASN A 277 31.35 -33.89 26.30
C ASN A 277 31.96 -35.30 26.12
N PRO A 278 32.83 -35.52 25.12
CA PRO A 278 33.44 -36.82 24.86
C PRO A 278 34.18 -37.41 26.05
N ALA A 279 34.87 -36.57 26.84
CA ALA A 279 35.57 -37.03 28.04
C ALA A 279 34.61 -37.61 29.10
N GLY A 280 33.47 -36.95 29.35
CA GLY A 280 32.46 -37.45 30.28
C GLY A 280 31.73 -38.69 29.77
N ALA A 281 31.43 -38.72 28.47
CA ALA A 281 30.80 -39.87 27.83
C ALA A 281 31.70 -41.11 27.90
N ALA A 282 33.01 -40.94 27.67
CA ALA A 282 34.00 -42.02 27.79
C ALA A 282 34.07 -42.61 29.21
N VAL A 283 33.98 -41.79 30.26
CA VAL A 283 33.92 -42.27 31.65
C VAL A 283 32.67 -43.12 31.90
N ALA A 284 31.55 -42.75 31.29
CA ALA A 284 30.30 -43.52 31.34
C ALA A 284 30.28 -44.73 30.39
N GLY A 285 31.30 -44.91 29.55
CA GLY A 285 31.34 -45.96 28.53
C GLY A 285 30.35 -45.76 27.37
N LEU A 286 29.97 -44.52 27.08
CA LEU A 286 29.00 -44.13 26.06
C LEU A 286 29.60 -43.12 25.06
N THR A 287 28.90 -42.91 23.95
CA THR A 287 29.07 -41.70 23.12
C THR A 287 28.25 -40.52 23.67
N PRO A 288 28.61 -39.27 23.35
CA PRO A 288 27.80 -38.10 23.72
C PRO A 288 26.32 -38.24 23.33
N ASP A 289 26.04 -38.72 22.12
CA ASP A 289 24.67 -38.87 21.61
C ASP A 289 23.87 -39.93 22.38
N GLU A 290 24.51 -41.02 22.81
CA GLU A 290 23.88 -42.04 23.64
C GLU A 290 23.64 -41.56 25.08
N ALA A 291 24.47 -40.65 25.58
CA ALA A 291 24.34 -40.12 26.94
C ALA A 291 23.18 -39.12 27.07
N VAL A 292 22.92 -38.31 26.03
CA VAL A 292 21.84 -37.31 26.02
C VAL A 292 20.47 -37.98 26.17
N GLY A 293 19.63 -37.44 27.05
CA GLY A 293 18.30 -37.94 27.37
C GLY A 293 18.25 -39.01 28.46
N LYS A 294 19.36 -39.65 28.82
CA LYS A 294 19.43 -40.58 29.97
C LYS A 294 19.43 -39.80 31.29
N LYS A 295 19.05 -40.46 32.40
CA LYS A 295 19.12 -39.84 33.74
C LYS A 295 20.54 -39.92 34.27
N CYS A 296 21.07 -38.82 34.81
CA CYS A 296 22.46 -38.76 35.26
C CYS A 296 22.77 -39.76 36.38
N TYR A 297 21.79 -40.03 37.27
CA TYR A 297 21.92 -40.99 38.36
C TYR A 297 21.88 -42.46 37.91
N ASP A 298 21.41 -42.75 36.68
CA ASP A 298 21.48 -44.09 36.12
C ASP A 298 22.91 -44.41 35.64
N LEU A 299 23.65 -43.37 35.22
CA LEU A 299 25.01 -43.49 34.70
C LEU A 299 26.08 -43.39 35.80
N PHE A 300 25.90 -42.49 36.75
CA PHE A 300 26.85 -42.25 37.83
C PHE A 300 26.21 -42.50 39.18
N LYS A 301 26.56 -43.64 39.79
CA LYS A 301 26.11 -43.99 41.14
C LYS A 301 27.02 -43.35 42.16
N THR A 302 26.52 -42.32 42.85
CA THR A 302 27.16 -41.81 44.07
C THR A 302 26.82 -42.76 45.22
N PRO A 303 27.78 -43.11 46.10
CA PRO A 303 27.53 -43.93 47.28
C PRO A 303 26.57 -43.28 48.29
#